data_AF-A0A945HH11-F1
#
_entry.id   AF-A0A945HH11-F1
#
_cell.length_a   1.000
_cell.length_b   1.000
_cell.length_c   1.000
_cell.angle_alpha   90.00
_cell.angle_beta   90.00
_cell.angle_gamma   90.00
#
_symmetry.space_group_name_H-M   'P 1'
#
loop_
_entity.id
_entity.type
_entity.pdbx_description
1 polymer ?
#
loop_
_entity_poly.entity_id
_entity_poly.type
_entity_poly.pdbx_seq_one_letter_code
_entity_poly.pdbx_strand_id
1 'polypeptide(L)'
;MTYLTYTLVARKISVINILVLATFFTLIFSNIGVSEKSKAFNKEDLTLDISNKSEVKENVIEKLNSNNTDRKNAGNHNSFINIYNIPKWLDIDQVVHQIKSDKDDELMLTEALNINSVAASATASSNFKTYLVKMNDINTLYSQKIPPSVRTMELKEITAIENFLNMISQIEIRLNKNSSLAEQLTNLKIIELKNLIQINKNLLIARSDELVNKEYAWQSKPAALKILDLASARILEFRSSFYFREGATGSMVDVNVVFIGFNDMLRYLPRALQVGFFAPFPNEWGDTGEMTGRIGRIIAAIEVTILYIVLIGFLYIFFTNFSLLLPILPSLTLSLFIIVLVAYSIPNIGAIYRFRMDQILPFYIVGIIGVELLINKIRNNSILK
;
A
#
# COMPACT_ATOMS: atom_id res chain seq x y z
N MET A 1 30.20 5.25 -10.78
CA MET A 1 29.76 6.61 -11.16
C MET A 1 30.72 7.27 -12.16
N THR A 2 32.03 7.29 -11.92
CA THR A 2 33.05 7.97 -12.74
C THR A 2 33.21 7.43 -14.17
N TYR A 3 33.05 6.13 -14.39
CA TYR A 3 33.13 5.54 -15.73
C TYR A 3 31.88 5.85 -16.58
N LEU A 4 30.70 5.86 -15.95
CA LEU A 4 29.42 6.16 -16.59
C LEU A 4 29.36 7.62 -17.04
N THR A 5 29.83 8.56 -16.20
CA THR A 5 29.95 9.98 -16.57
C THR A 5 30.95 10.19 -17.71
N TYR A 6 32.06 9.45 -17.75
CA TYR A 6 33.06 9.55 -18.82
C TYR A 6 32.51 9.09 -20.19
N THR A 7 31.77 7.98 -20.23
CA THR A 7 31.15 7.46 -21.47
C THR A 7 29.98 8.29 -21.98
N LEU A 8 29.36 9.12 -21.13
CA LEU A 8 28.24 9.99 -21.50
C LEU A 8 28.70 11.34 -22.07
N VAL A 9 29.87 11.83 -21.67
CA VAL A 9 30.48 13.07 -22.19
C VAL A 9 31.07 12.86 -23.60
N ALA A 10 31.46 11.63 -23.96
CA ALA A 10 31.89 11.29 -25.31
C ALA A 10 30.67 11.25 -26.27
N ARG A 11 30.50 12.31 -27.07
CA ARG A 11 29.49 12.68 -28.09
C ARG A 11 28.74 11.63 -28.94
N LYS A 12 28.88 10.33 -28.73
CA LYS A 12 28.06 9.28 -29.35
C LYS A 12 27.36 8.48 -28.26
N ILE A 13 26.10 8.83 -27.99
CA ILE A 13 25.20 7.95 -27.24
C ILE A 13 24.96 6.73 -28.13
N SER A 14 25.77 5.70 -27.94
CA SER A 14 25.59 4.42 -28.63
C SER A 14 24.44 3.65 -27.98
N VAL A 15 23.85 2.71 -28.71
CA VAL A 15 22.85 1.75 -28.18
C VAL A 15 23.32 1.09 -26.88
N ILE A 16 24.64 0.93 -26.72
CA ILE A 16 25.28 0.38 -25.52
C ILE A 16 25.02 1.26 -24.29
N ASN A 17 25.04 2.59 -24.41
CA ASN A 17 24.78 3.49 -23.27
C ASN A 17 23.31 3.37 -22.79
N ILE A 18 22.37 3.20 -23.71
CA ILE A 18 20.94 2.97 -23.39
C ILE A 18 20.79 1.61 -22.71
N LEU A 19 21.47 0.57 -23.22
CA LEU A 19 21.48 -0.77 -22.63
C LEU A 19 22.13 -0.80 -21.24
N VAL A 20 23.18 -0.02 -21.02
CA VAL A 20 23.84 0.12 -19.71
C VAL A 20 22.91 0.84 -18.73
N LEU A 21 22.18 1.86 -19.17
CA LEU A 21 21.18 2.52 -18.33
C LEU A 21 20.03 1.57 -17.98
N ALA A 22 19.51 0.83 -18.97
CA ALA A 22 18.46 -0.16 -18.76
C ALA A 22 18.90 -1.29 -17.82
N THR A 23 20.11 -1.83 -18.00
CA THR A 23 20.66 -2.86 -17.11
C THR A 23 20.90 -2.33 -15.70
N PHE A 24 21.38 -1.09 -15.56
CA PHE A 24 21.52 -0.42 -14.27
C PHE A 24 20.16 -0.26 -13.57
N PHE A 25 19.10 0.13 -14.29
CA PHE A 25 17.74 0.15 -13.75
C PHE A 25 17.30 -1.24 -13.31
N THR A 26 17.48 -2.28 -14.14
CA THR A 26 17.12 -3.64 -13.74
C THR A 26 17.89 -4.13 -12.51
N LEU A 27 19.16 -3.74 -12.36
CA LEU A 27 20.00 -4.09 -11.21
C LEU A 27 19.59 -3.37 -9.93
N ILE A 28 19.20 -2.10 -10.02
CA ILE A 28 18.63 -1.36 -8.88
C ILE A 28 17.32 -2.02 -8.46
N PHE A 29 16.41 -2.29 -9.40
CA PHE A 29 15.13 -2.92 -9.09
C PHE A 29 15.29 -4.37 -8.60
N SER A 30 16.30 -5.12 -9.05
CA SER A 30 16.59 -6.47 -8.54
C SER A 30 17.23 -6.46 -7.16
N ASN A 31 18.09 -5.48 -6.84
CA ASN A 31 18.80 -5.41 -5.56
C ASN A 31 18.05 -4.67 -4.45
N ILE A 32 16.97 -3.93 -4.76
CA ILE A 32 16.05 -3.40 -3.74
C ILE A 32 15.35 -4.55 -2.95
N GLY A 33 15.48 -5.80 -3.40
CA GLY A 33 14.97 -7.00 -2.73
C GLY A 33 15.68 -7.45 -1.44
N VAL A 34 16.75 -6.78 -0.98
CA VAL A 34 17.46 -7.20 0.26
C VAL A 34 17.86 -6.00 1.11
N SER A 35 16.89 -5.37 1.79
CA SER A 35 17.19 -4.50 2.92
C SER A 35 16.81 -5.22 4.21
N GLU A 36 17.79 -5.54 5.05
CA GLU A 36 17.59 -6.06 6.42
C GLU A 36 16.73 -5.15 7.31
N LYS A 37 16.44 -3.91 6.87
CA LYS A 37 15.64 -2.93 7.62
C LYS A 37 14.14 -2.99 7.37
N SER A 38 13.63 -3.86 6.49
CA SER A 38 12.19 -4.14 6.35
C SER A 38 11.75 -5.42 7.05
N LYS A 39 12.15 -5.61 8.32
CA LYS A 39 11.71 -6.73 9.18
C LYS A 39 10.18 -6.77 9.45
N ALA A 40 9.38 -5.95 8.79
CA ALA A 40 7.92 -5.99 8.86
C ALA A 40 7.29 -7.07 7.95
N PHE A 41 8.05 -7.65 7.01
CA PHE A 41 7.53 -8.67 6.10
C PHE A 41 8.53 -9.81 5.92
N ASN A 42 8.06 -11.02 6.20
CA ASN A 42 8.86 -12.23 6.03
C ASN A 42 8.93 -12.56 4.53
N LYS A 43 10.07 -13.06 4.05
CA LYS A 43 10.25 -13.46 2.63
C LYS A 43 9.21 -14.50 2.18
N GLU A 44 8.68 -15.26 3.14
CA GLU A 44 7.62 -16.26 2.98
C GLU A 44 6.28 -15.61 2.55
N ASP A 45 5.95 -14.40 3.02
CA ASP A 45 4.69 -13.71 2.69
C ASP A 45 4.61 -13.30 1.20
N LEU A 46 5.76 -13.12 0.55
CA LEU A 46 5.85 -12.76 -0.87
C LEU A 46 5.81 -13.97 -1.81
N THR A 47 5.97 -15.18 -1.28
CA THR A 47 6.16 -16.42 -2.05
C THR A 47 5.08 -17.48 -1.78
N LEU A 48 3.96 -17.11 -1.16
CA LEU A 48 2.79 -17.98 -1.04
C LEU A 48 2.35 -18.45 -2.43
N ASP A 49 2.74 -19.68 -2.76
CA ASP A 49 2.41 -20.35 -4.00
C ASP A 49 1.00 -20.94 -3.87
N ILE A 50 0.00 -20.12 -4.22
CA ILE A 50 -1.41 -20.53 -4.23
C ILE A 50 -1.75 -21.29 -5.53
N SER A 51 -0.76 -21.71 -6.32
CA SER A 51 -1.00 -22.45 -7.58
C SER A 51 -1.73 -23.78 -7.37
N ASN A 52 -1.69 -24.34 -6.15
CA ASN A 52 -2.41 -25.57 -5.83
C ASN A 52 -3.87 -25.27 -5.43
N LYS A 53 -4.67 -24.90 -6.44
CA LYS A 53 -6.13 -24.71 -6.35
C LYS A 53 -6.86 -25.87 -5.69
N SER A 54 -6.31 -27.08 -5.76
CA SER A 54 -6.86 -28.27 -5.13
C SER A 54 -6.52 -28.34 -3.65
N GLU A 55 -5.32 -28.02 -3.20
CA GLU A 55 -4.92 -28.37 -1.83
C GLU A 55 -5.46 -27.41 -0.76
N VAL A 56 -5.54 -26.09 -1.00
CA VAL A 56 -6.19 -25.16 -0.04
C VAL A 56 -7.70 -25.28 -0.14
N LYS A 57 -8.23 -25.38 -1.36
CA LYS A 57 -9.67 -25.53 -1.57
C LYS A 57 -10.16 -26.88 -1.09
N GLU A 58 -9.46 -27.99 -1.31
CA GLU A 58 -9.77 -29.31 -0.74
C GLU A 58 -9.44 -29.34 0.75
N ASN A 59 -8.34 -28.81 1.28
CA ASN A 59 -8.17 -28.82 2.75
C ASN A 59 -9.24 -28.01 3.49
N VAL A 60 -9.76 -26.92 2.90
CA VAL A 60 -10.85 -26.13 3.48
C VAL A 60 -12.20 -26.79 3.20
N ILE A 61 -12.48 -27.21 1.96
CA ILE A 61 -13.76 -27.84 1.56
C ILE A 61 -13.89 -29.28 2.06
N GLU A 62 -12.84 -30.08 2.12
CA GLU A 62 -12.82 -31.47 2.64
C GLU A 62 -12.94 -31.48 4.18
N LYS A 63 -12.32 -30.50 4.87
CA LYS A 63 -12.60 -30.28 6.30
C LYS A 63 -14.03 -29.79 6.55
N LEU A 64 -14.61 -28.96 5.68
CA LEU A 64 -15.97 -28.42 5.83
C LEU A 64 -17.07 -29.38 5.34
N ASN A 65 -16.84 -30.17 4.29
CA ASN A 65 -17.79 -31.11 3.69
C ASN A 65 -17.86 -32.45 4.42
N SER A 66 -16.95 -32.71 5.37
CA SER A 66 -17.09 -33.85 6.28
C SER A 66 -18.33 -33.74 7.20
N ASN A 67 -19.09 -32.63 7.15
CA ASN A 67 -20.23 -32.43 8.06
C ASN A 67 -21.50 -31.77 7.52
N ASN A 68 -21.69 -31.48 6.22
CA ASN A 68 -23.03 -31.12 5.72
C ASN A 68 -23.16 -31.25 4.21
N THR A 69 -23.95 -32.22 3.78
CA THR A 69 -24.66 -32.20 2.49
C THR A 69 -25.90 -31.31 2.62
N ASP A 70 -26.34 -30.75 1.48
CA ASP A 70 -27.57 -29.95 1.28
C ASP A 70 -27.53 -28.44 1.56
N ARG A 71 -27.33 -27.62 0.52
CA ARG A 71 -28.44 -26.96 -0.22
C ARG A 71 -27.95 -25.95 -1.27
N LYS A 72 -28.60 -26.00 -2.43
CA LYS A 72 -28.58 -25.01 -3.51
C LYS A 72 -29.59 -23.88 -3.24
N ASN A 73 -29.31 -22.73 -3.87
CA ASN A 73 -30.20 -21.61 -4.24
C ASN A 73 -30.59 -20.56 -3.19
N ALA A 74 -30.08 -19.35 -3.40
CA ALA A 74 -30.78 -18.05 -3.48
C ALA A 74 -29.68 -16.99 -3.64
N GLY A 75 -29.74 -15.95 -4.47
CA GLY A 75 -30.88 -15.19 -4.95
C GLY A 75 -30.44 -13.72 -4.91
N ASN A 76 -30.33 -13.13 -6.09
CA ASN A 76 -30.02 -11.75 -6.43
C ASN A 76 -30.61 -10.69 -5.44
N HIS A 77 -29.82 -9.71 -5.01
CA HIS A 77 -30.32 -8.33 -4.79
C HIS A 77 -29.17 -7.30 -4.72
N ASN A 78 -29.18 -6.37 -5.67
CA ASN A 78 -28.47 -5.09 -5.64
C ASN A 78 -29.32 -4.05 -4.90
N SER A 79 -28.70 -3.17 -4.11
CA SER A 79 -28.93 -1.71 -4.15
C SER A 79 -28.05 -0.92 -3.17
N PHE A 80 -27.31 0.05 -3.73
CA PHE A 80 -26.91 1.39 -3.24
C PHE A 80 -27.04 1.76 -1.74
N ILE A 81 -25.99 2.37 -1.13
CA ILE A 81 -25.73 3.83 -0.99
C ILE A 81 -24.38 4.04 -0.23
N ASN A 82 -23.71 5.16 -0.57
CA ASN A 82 -22.56 5.84 0.04
C ASN A 82 -22.25 5.57 1.53
N ILE A 83 -20.95 5.55 1.87
CA ILE A 83 -20.30 6.40 2.90
C ILE A 83 -18.77 6.24 2.74
N TYR A 84 -18.08 7.31 2.35
CA TYR A 84 -16.64 7.46 2.58
C TYR A 84 -16.44 7.87 4.03
N ASN A 85 -16.34 6.88 4.93
CA ASN A 85 -15.67 7.03 6.20
C ASN A 85 -14.30 6.38 6.04
N ILE A 86 -13.27 7.21 6.06
CA ILE A 86 -11.87 6.83 5.97
C ILE A 86 -11.60 5.87 7.14
N PRO A 87 -11.29 4.58 6.89
CA PRO A 87 -10.86 3.72 7.97
C PRO A 87 -9.47 4.20 8.38
N LYS A 88 -9.33 4.49 9.66
CA LYS A 88 -8.05 4.45 10.36
C LYS A 88 -7.40 3.12 9.94
N TRP A 89 -6.32 3.19 9.18
CA TRP A 89 -5.68 2.02 8.56
C TRP A 89 -5.62 0.88 9.57
N LEU A 90 -6.33 -0.20 9.23
CA LEU A 90 -6.45 -1.38 10.06
C LEU A 90 -5.05 -1.96 10.22
N ASP A 91 -4.52 -1.89 11.43
CA ASP A 91 -3.30 -2.59 11.77
C ASP A 91 -3.64 -4.07 11.88
N ILE A 92 -3.66 -4.74 10.72
CA ILE A 92 -3.83 -6.20 10.62
C ILE A 92 -2.80 -6.89 11.54
N ASP A 93 -1.63 -6.28 11.72
CA ASP A 93 -0.61 -6.79 12.63
C ASP A 93 -1.06 -6.65 14.10
N GLN A 94 -1.79 -5.61 14.51
CA GLN A 94 -2.44 -5.55 15.85
C GLN A 94 -3.50 -6.64 16.03
N VAL A 95 -4.37 -6.85 15.04
CA VAL A 95 -5.41 -7.90 15.12
C VAL A 95 -4.78 -9.29 15.21
N VAL A 96 -3.76 -9.56 14.38
CA VAL A 96 -3.01 -10.82 14.39
C VAL A 96 -2.19 -10.99 15.68
N HIS A 97 -1.61 -9.91 16.22
CA HIS A 97 -0.86 -9.94 17.47
C HIS A 97 -1.77 -10.23 18.67
N GLN A 98 -2.97 -9.65 18.69
CA GLN A 98 -3.97 -9.94 19.72
C GLN A 98 -4.39 -11.42 19.69
N ILE A 99 -4.51 -12.01 18.51
CA ILE A 99 -4.82 -13.45 18.33
C ILE A 99 -3.65 -14.34 18.79
N LYS A 100 -2.39 -13.95 18.55
CA LYS A 100 -1.23 -14.72 19.03
C LYS A 100 -1.09 -14.69 20.55
N SER A 101 -1.34 -13.54 21.17
CA SER A 101 -1.35 -13.38 22.64
C SER A 101 -2.41 -14.28 23.29
N ASP A 102 -3.59 -14.41 22.69
CA ASP A 102 -4.68 -15.24 23.21
C ASP A 102 -4.38 -16.75 23.16
N LYS A 103 -3.41 -17.18 22.35
CA LYS A 103 -3.01 -18.60 22.23
C LYS A 103 -2.26 -19.10 23.47
N ASP A 104 -1.59 -18.19 24.18
CA ASP A 104 -0.88 -18.48 25.44
C ASP A 104 -1.87 -18.54 26.62
N ASP A 105 -2.95 -17.73 26.58
CA ASP A 105 -4.07 -17.81 27.53
C ASP A 105 -4.86 -19.13 27.39
N GLU A 106 -4.88 -19.71 26.19
CA GLU A 106 -5.53 -21.00 25.90
C GLU A 106 -4.84 -22.18 26.60
N LEU A 107 -3.53 -22.11 26.85
CA LEU A 107 -2.78 -23.15 27.56
C LEU A 107 -3.13 -23.17 29.06
N MET A 108 -3.32 -21.99 29.66
CA MET A 108 -3.65 -21.80 31.09
C MET A 108 -5.08 -22.26 31.44
N LEU A 109 -6.02 -22.14 30.51
CA LEU A 109 -7.44 -22.50 30.73
C LEU A 109 -7.70 -24.02 30.76
N THR A 110 -6.84 -24.81 30.11
CA THR A 110 -6.97 -26.27 30.06
C THR A 110 -6.75 -26.92 31.44
N GLU A 111 -5.94 -26.29 32.30
CA GLU A 111 -5.60 -26.76 33.64
C GLU A 111 -6.72 -26.47 34.68
N ALA A 112 -7.57 -25.48 34.41
CA ALA A 112 -8.64 -25.03 35.31
C ALA A 112 -9.95 -25.86 35.25
N LEU A 113 -10.10 -26.74 34.24
CA LEU A 113 -11.35 -27.47 33.98
C LEU A 113 -11.61 -28.70 34.87
N ASN A 114 -10.77 -28.93 35.89
CA ASN A 114 -10.88 -30.10 36.77
C ASN A 114 -11.67 -29.85 38.08
N ILE A 115 -12.47 -28.78 38.19
CA ILE A 115 -13.15 -28.40 39.44
C ILE A 115 -14.64 -28.04 39.24
N ASN A 116 -15.51 -28.70 40.04
CA ASN A 116 -16.92 -28.43 40.37
C ASN A 116 -17.91 -27.87 39.31
N SER A 117 -19.10 -28.50 39.23
CA SER A 117 -20.18 -28.19 38.28
C SER A 117 -20.67 -26.72 38.27
N VAL A 118 -20.59 -26.01 39.40
CA VAL A 118 -20.94 -24.58 39.48
C VAL A 118 -19.86 -23.70 38.84
N ALA A 119 -18.57 -24.01 39.08
CA ALA A 119 -17.46 -23.33 38.41
C ALA A 119 -17.45 -23.62 36.90
N ALA A 120 -17.81 -24.85 36.50
CA ALA A 120 -17.99 -25.21 35.11
C ALA A 120 -19.11 -24.38 34.42
N SER A 121 -20.21 -24.10 35.11
CA SER A 121 -21.32 -23.29 34.57
C SER A 121 -20.97 -21.80 34.43
N ALA A 122 -20.25 -21.23 35.41
CA ALA A 122 -19.76 -19.85 35.35
C ALA A 122 -18.70 -19.66 34.26
N THR A 123 -17.77 -20.61 34.14
CA THR A 123 -16.74 -20.63 33.09
C THR A 123 -17.36 -20.81 31.71
N ALA A 124 -18.38 -21.67 31.56
CA ALA A 124 -19.12 -21.82 30.31
C ALA A 124 -19.84 -20.53 29.89
N SER A 125 -20.46 -19.82 30.83
CA SER A 125 -21.11 -18.53 30.55
C SER A 125 -20.11 -17.42 30.17
N SER A 126 -18.92 -17.42 30.78
CA SER A 126 -17.84 -16.48 30.43
C SER A 126 -17.32 -16.72 29.01
N ASN A 127 -17.01 -17.99 28.68
CA ASN A 127 -16.56 -18.39 27.35
C ASN A 127 -17.58 -18.05 26.27
N PHE A 128 -18.87 -18.22 26.57
CA PHE A 128 -19.95 -17.89 25.65
C PHE A 128 -20.00 -16.38 25.30
N LYS A 129 -19.86 -15.52 26.32
CA LYS A 129 -19.80 -14.07 26.11
C LYS A 129 -18.61 -13.68 25.25
N THR A 130 -17.44 -14.30 25.48
CA THR A 130 -16.25 -14.09 24.66
C THR A 130 -16.47 -14.50 23.21
N TYR A 131 -17.14 -15.63 22.95
CA TYR A 131 -17.46 -16.06 21.58
C TYR A 131 -18.41 -15.09 20.88
N LEU A 132 -19.45 -14.61 21.56
CA LEU A 132 -20.37 -13.61 21.00
C LEU A 132 -19.64 -12.31 20.62
N VAL A 133 -18.75 -11.82 21.48
CA VAL A 133 -17.94 -10.62 21.18
C VAL A 133 -17.08 -10.86 19.94
N LYS A 134 -16.32 -11.96 19.91
CA LYS A 134 -15.48 -12.32 18.75
C LYS A 134 -16.29 -12.44 17.45
N MET A 135 -17.49 -13.04 17.50
CA MET A 135 -18.34 -13.14 16.31
C MET A 135 -18.90 -11.79 15.86
N ASN A 136 -19.28 -10.91 16.78
CA ASN A 136 -19.73 -9.56 16.43
C ASN A 136 -18.61 -8.72 15.84
N ASP A 137 -17.37 -8.87 16.32
CA ASP A 137 -16.21 -8.18 15.78
C ASP A 137 -15.92 -8.63 14.34
N ILE A 138 -15.93 -9.95 14.08
CA ILE A 138 -15.80 -10.51 12.72
C ILE A 138 -16.90 -9.97 11.80
N ASN A 139 -18.15 -10.02 12.27
CA ASN A 139 -19.30 -9.55 11.50
C ASN A 139 -19.15 -8.07 11.14
N THR A 140 -18.75 -7.25 12.12
CA THR A 140 -18.55 -5.80 11.93
C THR A 140 -17.41 -5.53 10.93
N LEU A 141 -16.33 -6.30 11.01
CA LEU A 141 -15.16 -6.16 10.14
C LEU A 141 -15.47 -6.52 8.68
N TYR A 142 -16.14 -7.65 8.45
CA TYR A 142 -16.35 -8.21 7.11
C TYR A 142 -17.70 -7.87 6.48
N SER A 143 -18.64 -7.30 7.23
CA SER A 143 -19.90 -6.76 6.66
C SER A 143 -19.71 -5.43 5.93
N GLN A 144 -18.62 -4.70 6.21
CA GLN A 144 -18.33 -3.45 5.55
C GLN A 144 -17.65 -3.68 4.20
N LYS A 145 -17.86 -2.77 3.24
CA LYS A 145 -17.15 -2.81 1.97
C LYS A 145 -15.67 -2.52 2.22
N ILE A 146 -14.84 -3.56 2.14
CA ILE A 146 -13.41 -3.44 2.36
C ILE A 146 -12.80 -2.62 1.21
N PRO A 147 -12.03 -1.56 1.49
CA PRO A 147 -11.40 -0.76 0.44
C PRO A 147 -10.42 -1.63 -0.37
N PRO A 148 -10.14 -1.27 -1.63
CA PRO A 148 -9.11 -1.96 -2.38
C PRO A 148 -7.78 -1.85 -1.63
N SER A 149 -7.12 -2.99 -1.46
CA SER A 149 -5.86 -3.12 -0.75
C SER A 149 -4.78 -3.63 -1.70
N VAL A 150 -3.51 -3.43 -1.31
CA VAL A 150 -2.38 -4.00 -2.06
C VAL A 150 -2.33 -5.50 -1.87
N ARG A 151 -1.83 -6.21 -2.88
CA ARG A 151 -1.68 -7.68 -2.87
C ARG A 151 -1.10 -8.23 -1.56
N THR A 152 -0.08 -7.58 -0.99
CA THR A 152 0.53 -8.03 0.27
C THR A 152 -0.44 -8.00 1.45
N MET A 153 -1.33 -7.01 1.50
CA MET A 153 -2.41 -6.94 2.50
C MET A 153 -3.49 -7.97 2.20
N GLU A 154 -3.86 -8.17 0.92
CA GLU A 154 -4.83 -9.19 0.50
C GLU A 154 -4.36 -10.60 0.90
N LEU A 155 -3.08 -10.92 0.72
CA LEU A 155 -2.51 -12.22 1.14
C LEU A 155 -2.54 -12.40 2.66
N LYS A 156 -2.18 -11.36 3.43
CA LYS A 156 -2.31 -11.39 4.90
C LYS A 156 -3.77 -11.59 5.34
N GLU A 157 -4.70 -10.97 4.63
CA GLU A 157 -6.13 -11.09 4.89
C GLU A 157 -6.62 -12.53 4.63
N ILE A 158 -6.16 -13.20 3.57
CA ILE A 158 -6.45 -14.63 3.32
C ILE A 158 -6.03 -15.49 4.53
N THR A 159 -4.79 -15.33 5.00
CA THR A 159 -4.29 -16.07 6.18
C THR A 159 -5.09 -15.76 7.44
N ALA A 160 -5.50 -14.50 7.65
CA ALA A 160 -6.35 -14.12 8.76
C ALA A 160 -7.74 -14.78 8.69
N ILE A 161 -8.34 -14.81 7.50
CA ILE A 161 -9.62 -15.48 7.25
C ILE A 161 -9.53 -16.97 7.56
N GLU A 162 -8.47 -17.66 7.12
CA GLU A 162 -8.24 -19.08 7.44
C GLU A 162 -8.17 -19.33 8.96
N ASN A 163 -7.48 -18.45 9.68
CA ASN A 163 -7.42 -18.52 11.15
C ASN A 163 -8.80 -18.33 11.80
N PHE A 164 -9.61 -17.38 11.30
CA PHE A 164 -10.97 -17.18 11.80
C PHE A 164 -11.88 -18.38 11.51
N LEU A 165 -11.79 -18.97 10.32
CA LEU A 165 -12.56 -20.18 9.97
C LEU A 165 -12.19 -21.37 10.87
N ASN A 166 -10.89 -21.56 11.14
CA ASN A 166 -10.41 -22.57 12.08
C ASN A 166 -10.95 -22.33 13.50
N MET A 167 -10.90 -21.08 13.99
CA MET A 167 -11.46 -20.71 15.29
C MET A 167 -12.95 -21.01 15.37
N ILE A 168 -13.72 -20.64 14.34
CA ILE A 168 -15.16 -20.93 14.27
C ILE A 168 -15.41 -22.45 14.33
N SER A 169 -14.65 -23.25 13.60
CA SER A 169 -14.78 -24.71 13.61
C SER A 169 -14.55 -25.30 15.01
N GLN A 170 -13.54 -24.80 15.74
CA GLN A 170 -13.29 -25.23 17.13
C GLN A 170 -14.44 -24.85 18.07
N ILE A 171 -15.02 -23.66 17.90
CA ILE A 171 -16.20 -23.22 18.69
C ILE A 171 -17.39 -24.15 18.43
N GLU A 172 -17.66 -24.51 17.18
CA GLU A 172 -18.75 -25.44 16.84
C GLU A 172 -18.55 -26.83 17.46
N ILE A 173 -17.34 -27.38 17.40
CA ILE A 173 -17.02 -28.67 18.03
C ILE A 173 -17.29 -28.61 19.54
N ARG A 174 -16.85 -27.54 20.20
CA ARG A 174 -17.09 -27.34 21.65
C ARG A 174 -18.58 -27.17 21.97
N LEU A 175 -19.33 -26.43 21.15
CA LEU A 175 -20.77 -26.28 21.31
C LEU A 175 -21.50 -27.61 21.17
N ASN A 176 -21.16 -28.41 20.16
CA ASN A 176 -21.79 -29.72 19.92
C ASN A 176 -21.46 -30.74 21.01
N LYS A 177 -20.26 -30.69 21.61
CA LYS A 177 -19.84 -31.60 22.68
C LYS A 177 -20.52 -31.33 24.03
N ASN A 178 -20.78 -30.07 24.35
CA ASN A 178 -21.14 -29.64 25.71
C ASN A 178 -22.62 -29.39 25.94
N SER A 179 -23.48 -29.56 24.94
CA SER A 179 -24.87 -29.13 25.07
C SER A 179 -25.86 -30.28 24.84
N SER A 180 -26.70 -30.54 25.84
CA SER A 180 -27.84 -31.45 25.67
C SER A 180 -28.81 -30.83 24.65
N LEU A 181 -29.35 -31.63 23.73
CA LEU A 181 -30.17 -31.17 22.60
C LEU A 181 -31.39 -30.32 23.04
N ALA A 182 -31.93 -30.59 24.24
CA ALA A 182 -33.07 -29.88 24.83
C ALA A 182 -32.71 -28.51 25.44
N GLU A 183 -31.48 -28.35 25.93
CA GLU A 183 -30.96 -27.09 26.49
C GLU A 183 -30.53 -26.11 25.38
N GLN A 184 -30.12 -26.64 24.22
CA GLN A 184 -29.79 -25.85 23.03
C GLN A 184 -31.00 -25.13 22.42
N LEU A 185 -32.19 -25.72 22.49
CA LEU A 185 -33.41 -25.19 21.85
C LEU A 185 -34.07 -24.05 22.62
N THR A 186 -33.74 -23.89 23.91
CA THR A 186 -34.39 -22.90 24.79
C THR A 186 -33.50 -21.71 25.12
N ASN A 187 -32.18 -21.80 24.93
CA ASN A 187 -31.26 -20.72 25.21
C ASN A 187 -31.09 -19.77 24.00
N LEU A 188 -31.82 -18.65 24.02
CA LEU A 188 -31.78 -17.59 22.99
C LEU A 188 -30.36 -17.17 22.61
N LYS A 189 -29.43 -17.14 23.57
CA LYS A 189 -28.03 -16.77 23.32
C LYS A 189 -27.33 -17.79 22.43
N ILE A 190 -27.56 -19.09 22.64
CA ILE A 190 -27.00 -20.17 21.81
C ILE A 190 -27.50 -20.08 20.37
N ILE A 191 -28.79 -19.77 20.20
CA ILE A 191 -29.41 -19.56 18.88
C ILE A 191 -28.76 -18.36 18.18
N GLU A 192 -28.59 -17.24 18.88
CA GLU A 192 -27.90 -16.05 18.38
C GLU A 192 -26.46 -16.36 17.94
N LEU A 193 -25.68 -17.06 18.78
CA LEU A 193 -24.31 -17.43 18.45
C LEU A 193 -24.24 -18.36 17.24
N LYS A 194 -25.11 -19.37 17.15
CA LYS A 194 -25.17 -20.28 15.98
C LYS A 194 -25.49 -19.50 14.70
N ASN A 195 -26.41 -18.55 14.77
CA ASN A 195 -26.74 -17.69 13.64
C ASN A 195 -25.54 -16.83 13.22
N LEU A 196 -24.88 -16.16 14.17
CA LEU A 196 -23.69 -15.36 13.91
C LEU A 196 -22.54 -16.19 13.35
N ILE A 197 -22.32 -17.41 13.85
CA ILE A 197 -21.33 -18.35 13.31
C ILE A 197 -21.61 -18.63 11.83
N GLN A 198 -22.86 -18.94 11.48
CA GLN A 198 -23.22 -19.23 10.11
C GLN A 198 -23.07 -18.01 9.19
N ILE A 199 -23.51 -16.83 9.64
CA ILE A 199 -23.35 -15.56 8.92
C ILE A 199 -21.87 -15.29 8.67
N ASN A 200 -21.05 -15.35 9.71
CA ASN A 200 -19.61 -15.07 9.63
C ASN A 200 -18.89 -16.07 8.73
N LYS A 201 -19.21 -17.36 8.79
CA LYS A 201 -18.65 -18.35 7.86
C LYS A 201 -18.93 -17.97 6.41
N ASN A 202 -20.19 -17.65 6.10
CA ASN A 202 -20.58 -17.31 4.74
C ASN A 202 -19.86 -16.03 4.27
N LEU A 203 -19.76 -15.02 5.13
CA LEU A 203 -19.02 -13.77 4.83
C LEU A 203 -17.53 -14.03 4.59
N LEU A 204 -16.88 -14.78 5.48
CA LEU A 204 -15.46 -15.10 5.41
C LEU A 204 -15.13 -15.95 4.18
N ILE A 205 -15.96 -16.95 3.86
CA ILE A 205 -15.78 -17.79 2.66
C ILE A 205 -15.94 -16.94 1.40
N ALA A 206 -17.01 -16.12 1.31
CA ALA A 206 -17.23 -15.26 0.15
C ALA A 206 -16.07 -14.27 -0.05
N ARG A 207 -15.54 -13.70 1.04
CA ARG A 207 -14.38 -12.82 1.00
C ARG A 207 -13.10 -13.55 0.59
N SER A 208 -12.84 -14.73 1.15
CA SER A 208 -11.72 -15.57 0.77
C SER A 208 -11.75 -15.91 -0.72
N ASP A 209 -12.92 -16.32 -1.23
CA ASP A 209 -13.12 -16.61 -2.65
C ASP A 209 -12.83 -15.37 -3.53
N GLU A 210 -13.27 -14.17 -3.12
CA GLU A 210 -12.94 -12.92 -3.83
C GLU A 210 -11.43 -12.68 -3.90
N LEU A 211 -10.73 -12.78 -2.77
CA LEU A 211 -9.28 -12.54 -2.66
C LEU A 211 -8.47 -13.57 -3.45
N VAL A 212 -8.84 -14.84 -3.34
CA VAL A 212 -8.23 -15.94 -4.08
C VAL A 212 -8.42 -15.74 -5.60
N ASN A 213 -9.60 -15.31 -6.05
CA ASN A 213 -9.83 -14.99 -7.46
C ASN A 213 -8.97 -13.81 -7.94
N LYS A 214 -8.77 -12.78 -7.11
CA LYS A 214 -7.84 -11.68 -7.42
C LYS A 214 -6.40 -12.16 -7.52
N GLU A 215 -5.96 -13.03 -6.62
CA GLU A 215 -4.62 -13.60 -6.66
C GLU A 215 -4.41 -14.42 -7.94
N TYR A 216 -5.37 -15.24 -8.35
CA TYR A 216 -5.29 -15.95 -9.64
C TYR A 216 -5.22 -14.99 -10.82
N ALA A 217 -6.03 -13.93 -10.83
CA ALA A 217 -5.98 -12.91 -11.86
C ALA A 217 -4.60 -12.25 -11.90
N TRP A 218 -3.99 -11.96 -10.76
CA TRP A 218 -2.63 -11.43 -10.66
C TRP A 218 -1.57 -12.41 -11.16
N GLN A 219 -1.64 -13.69 -10.76
CA GLN A 219 -0.70 -14.73 -11.16
C GLN A 219 -0.69 -14.95 -12.68
N SER A 220 -1.85 -14.82 -13.31
CA SER A 220 -2.03 -14.94 -14.76
C SER A 220 -1.37 -13.81 -15.56
N LYS A 221 -0.97 -12.71 -14.91
CA LYS A 221 -0.27 -11.60 -15.58
C LYS A 221 1.12 -12.03 -16.07
N PRO A 222 1.59 -11.44 -17.19
CA PRO A 222 2.98 -11.56 -17.63
C PRO A 222 3.98 -11.21 -16.51
N ALA A 223 5.12 -11.91 -16.48
CA ALA A 223 6.15 -11.72 -15.45
C ALA A 223 6.60 -10.26 -15.30
N ALA A 224 6.74 -9.53 -16.41
CA ALA A 224 7.10 -8.11 -16.39
C ALA A 224 6.07 -7.25 -15.64
N LEU A 225 4.76 -7.46 -15.88
CA LEU A 225 3.71 -6.73 -15.18
C LEU A 225 3.65 -7.09 -13.69
N LYS A 226 3.93 -8.35 -13.34
CA LYS A 226 4.03 -8.78 -11.94
C LYS A 226 5.15 -8.04 -11.20
N ILE A 227 6.33 -7.91 -11.82
CA ILE A 227 7.45 -7.16 -11.24
C ILE A 227 7.07 -5.69 -11.02
N LEU A 228 6.40 -5.08 -11.99
CA LEU A 228 5.97 -3.68 -11.91
C LEU A 228 4.89 -3.46 -10.84
N ASP A 229 3.93 -4.39 -10.71
CA ASP A 229 2.93 -4.36 -9.64
C ASP A 229 3.60 -4.50 -8.26
N LEU A 230 4.57 -5.40 -8.11
CA LEU A 230 5.33 -5.55 -6.87
C LEU A 230 6.15 -4.30 -6.53
N ALA A 231 6.77 -3.67 -7.53
CA ALA A 231 7.47 -2.40 -7.34
C ALA A 231 6.52 -1.29 -6.89
N SER A 232 5.30 -1.24 -7.46
CA SER A 232 4.27 -0.28 -7.05
C SER A 232 3.80 -0.49 -5.62
N ALA A 233 3.60 -1.74 -5.22
CA ALA A 233 3.25 -2.10 -3.84
C ALA A 233 4.35 -1.71 -2.86
N ARG A 234 5.62 -1.91 -3.23
CA ARG A 234 6.77 -1.53 -2.39
C ARG A 234 6.89 -0.01 -2.21
N ILE A 235 6.63 0.75 -3.27
CA ILE A 235 6.59 2.22 -3.20
C ILE A 235 5.46 2.66 -2.28
N LEU A 236 4.27 2.05 -2.40
CA LEU A 236 3.15 2.38 -1.51
C LEU A 236 3.48 2.06 -0.05
N GLU A 237 4.10 0.91 0.23
CA GLU A 237 4.52 0.51 1.58
C GLU A 237 5.50 1.52 2.19
N PHE A 238 6.48 1.96 1.39
CA PHE A 238 7.42 2.99 1.83
C PHE A 238 6.69 4.31 2.12
N ARG A 239 5.80 4.73 1.22
CA ARG A 239 4.94 5.92 1.39
C ARG A 239 4.07 5.81 2.64
N SER A 240 3.44 4.66 2.87
CA SER A 240 2.54 4.47 4.01
C SER A 240 3.28 4.50 5.34
N SER A 241 4.55 4.11 5.35
CA SER A 241 5.39 4.16 6.55
C SER A 241 5.65 5.57 7.09
N PHE A 242 5.47 6.61 6.26
CA PHE A 242 5.51 8.01 6.71
C PHE A 242 4.28 8.38 7.55
N TYR A 243 3.11 7.80 7.28
CA TYR A 243 1.91 8.07 8.08
C TYR A 243 2.07 7.59 9.52
N PHE A 244 2.65 6.41 9.71
CA PHE A 244 2.86 5.83 11.04
C PHE A 244 3.95 6.55 11.84
N ARG A 245 5.01 7.02 11.18
CA ARG A 245 6.18 7.60 11.86
C ARG A 245 6.10 9.10 12.08
N GLU A 246 5.57 9.84 11.12
CA GLU A 246 5.53 11.31 11.21
C GLU A 246 4.20 11.83 11.77
N GLY A 247 3.24 10.94 12.08
CA GLY A 247 1.97 11.31 12.73
C GLY A 247 1.23 12.40 11.96
N ALA A 248 0.73 12.08 10.76
CA ALA A 248 -0.15 12.95 9.95
C ALA A 248 0.10 14.47 10.11
N THR A 249 1.35 14.92 9.96
CA THR A 249 1.71 16.35 10.07
C THR A 249 1.01 17.16 8.98
N GLY A 250 0.70 18.43 9.26
CA GLY A 250 -0.09 19.30 8.38
C GLY A 250 0.52 19.63 7.00
N SER A 251 1.66 19.00 6.63
CA SER A 251 2.34 19.18 5.33
C SER A 251 2.33 17.91 4.47
N MET A 252 1.42 16.97 4.74
CA MET A 252 1.23 15.79 3.90
C MET A 252 0.35 16.08 2.67
N VAL A 253 0.72 15.48 1.54
CA VAL A 253 0.03 15.60 0.24
C VAL A 253 -0.45 14.24 -0.19
N ASP A 254 -1.64 14.23 -0.81
CA ASP A 254 -2.19 13.06 -1.48
C ASP A 254 -2.24 11.85 -0.53
N VAL A 255 -2.80 12.07 0.67
CA VAL A 255 -2.89 11.10 1.78
C VAL A 255 -3.74 9.87 1.42
N ASN A 256 -4.72 10.07 0.55
CA ASN A 256 -5.68 9.04 0.15
C ASN A 256 -5.26 8.26 -1.10
N VAL A 257 -4.02 8.45 -1.58
CA VAL A 257 -3.53 7.76 -2.77
C VAL A 257 -3.04 6.36 -2.41
N VAL A 258 -3.61 5.37 -3.10
CA VAL A 258 -3.29 3.94 -2.98
C VAL A 258 -2.89 3.43 -4.35
N PHE A 259 -1.78 2.70 -4.43
CA PHE A 259 -1.31 2.05 -5.66
C PHE A 259 -1.64 0.55 -5.58
N ILE A 260 -2.72 0.11 -6.25
CA ILE A 260 -3.11 -1.31 -6.27
C ILE A 260 -2.24 -2.07 -7.27
N GLY A 261 -1.82 -1.39 -8.34
CA GLY A 261 -0.85 -1.90 -9.30
C GLY A 261 -0.15 -0.79 -10.08
N PHE A 262 0.69 -1.19 -11.04
CA PHE A 262 1.52 -0.28 -11.81
C PHE A 262 0.72 0.75 -12.62
N ASN A 263 -0.47 0.37 -13.08
CA ASN A 263 -1.35 1.28 -13.80
C ASN A 263 -1.79 2.50 -12.96
N ASP A 264 -1.95 2.33 -11.64
CA ASP A 264 -2.28 3.45 -10.76
C ASP A 264 -1.09 4.40 -10.60
N MET A 265 0.13 3.86 -10.57
CA MET A 265 1.33 4.70 -10.62
C MET A 265 1.38 5.53 -11.89
N LEU A 266 1.11 4.93 -13.07
CA LEU A 266 1.08 5.67 -14.33
C LEU A 266 0.04 6.79 -14.32
N ARG A 267 -1.15 6.54 -13.76
CA ARG A 267 -2.19 7.56 -13.59
C ARG A 267 -1.76 8.69 -12.65
N TYR A 268 -0.97 8.37 -11.64
CA TYR A 268 -0.43 9.36 -10.70
C TYR A 268 0.81 10.09 -11.23
N LEU A 269 1.44 9.64 -12.32
CA LEU A 269 2.68 10.23 -12.85
C LEU A 269 2.60 11.73 -13.12
N PRO A 270 1.54 12.28 -13.74
CA PRO A 270 1.42 13.73 -13.94
C PRO A 270 1.43 14.49 -12.62
N ARG A 271 0.77 13.94 -11.60
CA ARG A 271 0.73 14.51 -10.24
C ARG A 271 2.09 14.37 -9.54
N ALA A 272 2.78 13.25 -9.69
CA ALA A 272 4.14 13.06 -9.15
C ALA A 272 5.13 14.06 -9.75
N LEU A 273 5.07 14.30 -11.07
CA LEU A 273 5.86 15.33 -11.74
C LEU A 273 5.54 16.72 -11.19
N GLN A 274 4.25 17.02 -11.02
CA GLN A 274 3.79 18.29 -10.46
C GLN A 274 4.35 18.51 -9.04
N VAL A 275 4.15 17.56 -8.13
CA VAL A 275 4.60 17.67 -6.75
C VAL A 275 6.13 17.68 -6.67
N GLY A 276 6.80 16.81 -7.43
CA GLY A 276 8.26 16.71 -7.44
C GLY A 276 8.95 18.02 -7.83
N PHE A 277 8.53 18.66 -8.91
CA PHE A 277 9.16 19.89 -9.39
C PHE A 277 8.63 21.17 -8.73
N PHE A 278 7.34 21.23 -8.41
CA PHE A 278 6.69 22.51 -8.11
C PHE A 278 6.31 22.73 -6.64
N ALA A 279 6.38 21.70 -5.78
CA ALA A 279 6.16 21.89 -4.33
C ALA A 279 7.29 22.76 -3.71
N PRO A 280 7.18 23.32 -2.49
CA PRO A 280 5.93 23.77 -1.92
C PRO A 280 5.19 24.69 -2.89
N PHE A 281 3.88 24.52 -2.94
CA PHE A 281 3.01 25.26 -3.85
C PHE A 281 2.76 26.69 -3.33
N PRO A 282 2.41 27.67 -4.19
CA PRO A 282 2.22 29.07 -3.78
C PRO A 282 1.22 29.28 -2.64
N ASN A 283 0.18 28.46 -2.58
CA ASN A 283 -0.81 28.46 -1.50
C ASN A 283 -0.23 28.07 -0.13
N GLU A 284 0.94 27.43 -0.08
CA GLU A 284 1.59 26.96 1.15
C GLU A 284 2.70 27.92 1.64
N TRP A 285 3.04 28.93 0.85
CA TRP A 285 4.14 29.86 1.16
C TRP A 285 3.82 30.79 2.35
N GLY A 286 2.53 31.11 2.55
CA GLY A 286 2.07 32.05 3.58
C GLY A 286 1.77 31.42 4.95
N ASP A 287 1.59 30.10 4.98
CA ASP A 287 1.23 29.38 6.21
C ASP A 287 2.45 29.23 7.13
N THR A 288 2.26 29.14 8.45
CA THR A 288 3.35 28.83 9.39
C THR A 288 3.70 27.35 9.33
N GLY A 289 4.95 27.01 8.96
CA GLY A 289 5.40 25.62 8.95
C GLY A 289 5.60 25.08 10.35
N GLU A 290 5.08 23.87 10.62
CA GLU A 290 5.14 23.25 11.96
C GLU A 290 6.57 23.07 12.47
N MET A 291 7.54 22.78 11.60
CA MET A 291 8.94 22.51 11.99
C MET A 291 9.93 23.64 11.64
N THR A 292 9.67 24.41 10.58
CA THR A 292 10.63 25.42 10.06
C THR A 292 10.23 26.86 10.37
N GLY A 293 9.06 27.06 10.98
CA GLY A 293 8.48 28.38 11.20
C GLY A 293 8.20 29.14 9.91
N ARG A 294 7.91 30.44 10.03
CA ARG A 294 7.54 31.33 8.92
C ARG A 294 8.72 31.71 8.02
N ILE A 295 9.91 31.89 8.60
CA ILE A 295 11.12 32.31 7.87
C ILE A 295 11.56 31.22 6.88
N GLY A 296 11.58 29.95 7.31
CA GLY A 296 11.96 28.84 6.43
C GLY A 296 11.04 28.70 5.21
N ARG A 297 9.74 28.99 5.37
CA ARG A 297 8.78 28.97 4.25
C ARG A 297 8.94 30.13 3.29
N ILE A 298 9.30 31.32 3.76
CA ILE A 298 9.60 32.46 2.88
C ILE A 298 10.84 32.16 2.04
N ILE A 299 11.89 31.60 2.65
CA ILE A 299 13.10 31.20 1.91
C ILE A 299 12.75 30.16 0.85
N ALA A 300 11.98 29.12 1.22
CA ALA A 300 11.53 28.11 0.28
C ALA A 300 10.69 28.70 -0.87
N ALA A 301 9.82 29.69 -0.58
CA ALA A 301 9.03 30.38 -1.60
C ALA A 301 9.92 31.15 -2.60
N ILE A 302 10.96 31.83 -2.12
CA ILE A 302 11.94 32.53 -2.97
C ILE A 302 12.68 31.53 -3.86
N GLU A 303 13.18 30.45 -3.29
CA GLU A 303 13.90 29.42 -4.04
C GLU A 303 13.04 28.76 -5.11
N VAL A 304 11.78 28.44 -4.79
CA VAL A 304 10.82 27.87 -5.75
C VAL A 304 10.45 28.90 -6.82
N THR A 305 10.36 30.19 -6.50
CA THR A 305 10.13 31.24 -7.50
C THR A 305 11.30 31.31 -8.49
N ILE A 306 12.54 31.23 -8.00
CA ILE A 306 13.73 31.15 -8.87
C ILE A 306 13.67 29.88 -9.72
N LEU A 307 13.30 28.74 -9.13
CA LEU A 307 13.13 27.49 -9.85
C LEU A 307 12.11 27.62 -10.99
N TYR A 308 10.98 28.32 -10.77
CA TYR A 308 9.97 28.51 -11.81
C TYR A 308 10.55 29.28 -13.01
N ILE A 309 11.31 30.35 -12.77
CA ILE A 309 11.98 31.12 -13.82
C ILE A 309 12.98 30.24 -14.58
N VAL A 310 13.77 29.45 -13.86
CA VAL A 310 14.73 28.49 -14.42
C VAL A 310 14.02 27.43 -15.28
N LEU A 311 12.90 26.88 -14.83
CA LEU A 311 12.13 25.88 -15.58
C LEU A 311 11.57 26.47 -16.88
N ILE A 312 11.17 27.75 -16.90
CA ILE A 312 10.78 28.44 -18.13
C ILE A 312 11.94 28.49 -19.14
N GLY A 313 13.15 28.81 -18.67
CA GLY A 313 14.35 28.76 -19.51
C GLY A 313 14.68 27.35 -20.01
N PHE A 314 14.51 26.34 -19.15
CA PHE A 314 14.70 24.94 -19.53
C PHE A 314 13.72 24.54 -20.65
N LEU A 315 12.44 24.85 -20.48
CA LEU A 315 11.41 24.62 -21.50
C LEU A 315 11.73 25.36 -22.80
N TYR A 316 12.23 26.59 -22.72
CA TYR A 316 12.65 27.34 -23.89
C TYR A 316 13.74 26.62 -24.68
N ILE A 317 14.80 26.13 -24.02
CA ILE A 317 15.84 25.32 -24.70
C ILE A 317 15.24 24.02 -25.24
N PHE A 318 14.39 23.34 -24.46
CA PHE A 318 13.77 22.09 -24.87
C PHE A 318 13.03 22.21 -26.21
N PHE A 319 12.27 23.30 -26.40
CA PHE A 319 11.50 23.52 -27.64
C PHE A 319 12.28 24.20 -28.77
N THR A 320 13.33 24.98 -28.47
CA THR A 320 14.06 25.73 -29.51
C THR A 320 15.38 25.11 -29.92
N ASN A 321 16.13 24.54 -28.96
CA ASN A 321 17.52 24.14 -29.11
C ASN A 321 17.78 22.80 -28.41
N PHE A 322 16.97 21.78 -28.72
CA PHE A 322 17.09 20.45 -28.10
C PHE A 322 18.49 19.83 -28.24
N SER A 323 19.25 20.20 -29.29
CA SER A 323 20.63 19.74 -29.48
C SER A 323 21.59 20.12 -28.35
N LEU A 324 21.30 21.19 -27.59
CA LEU A 324 22.07 21.56 -26.39
C LEU A 324 21.83 20.60 -25.22
N LEU A 325 20.70 19.89 -25.22
CA LEU A 325 20.37 18.91 -24.18
C LEU A 325 21.04 17.56 -24.41
N LEU A 326 21.39 17.21 -25.65
CA LEU A 326 21.96 15.89 -26.01
C LEU A 326 23.13 15.45 -25.11
N PRO A 327 24.16 16.29 -24.82
CA PRO A 327 25.30 15.86 -24.01
C PRO A 327 24.97 15.63 -22.53
N ILE A 328 23.92 16.28 -22.03
CA ILE A 328 23.52 16.26 -20.62
C ILE A 328 22.23 15.47 -20.37
N LEU A 329 21.61 14.96 -21.44
CA LEU A 329 20.36 14.20 -21.40
C LEU A 329 20.40 13.05 -20.39
N PRO A 330 21.49 12.26 -20.27
CA PRO A 330 21.57 11.21 -19.25
C PRO A 330 21.42 11.76 -17.82
N SER A 331 22.09 12.88 -17.53
CA SER A 331 22.01 13.55 -16.22
C SER A 331 20.59 14.07 -15.95
N LEU A 332 19.97 14.70 -16.95
CA LEU A 332 18.57 15.17 -16.87
C LEU A 332 17.60 14.01 -16.65
N THR A 333 17.76 12.89 -17.36
CA THR A 333 16.89 11.72 -17.20
C THR A 333 17.02 11.07 -15.84
N LEU A 334 18.25 10.94 -15.31
CA LEU A 334 18.49 10.41 -13.97
C LEU A 334 17.90 11.32 -12.89
N SER A 335 18.13 12.63 -13.02
CA SER A 335 17.54 13.63 -12.12
C SER A 335 16.02 13.59 -12.13
N LEU A 336 15.40 13.60 -13.31
CA LEU A 336 13.96 13.48 -13.49
C LEU A 336 13.42 12.23 -12.81
N PHE A 337 14.07 11.09 -13.03
CA PHE A 337 13.69 9.82 -12.44
C PHE A 337 13.72 9.87 -10.91
N ILE A 338 14.79 10.40 -10.31
CA ILE A 338 14.92 10.47 -8.84
C ILE A 338 13.89 11.45 -8.26
N ILE A 339 13.69 12.63 -8.87
CA ILE A 339 12.69 13.61 -8.41
C ILE A 339 11.29 13.01 -8.41
N VAL A 340 10.92 12.30 -9.49
CA VAL A 340 9.63 11.61 -9.60
C VAL A 340 9.51 10.49 -8.56
N LEU A 341 10.56 9.69 -8.38
CA LEU A 341 10.57 8.60 -7.40
C LEU A 341 10.39 9.13 -5.96
N VAL A 342 11.03 10.24 -5.62
CA VAL A 342 10.85 10.95 -4.35
C VAL A 342 9.39 11.38 -4.18
N ALA A 343 8.76 11.96 -5.21
CA ALA A 343 7.37 12.40 -5.15
C ALA A 343 6.35 11.25 -5.01
N TYR A 344 6.65 10.07 -5.57
CA TYR A 344 5.86 8.86 -5.30
C TYR A 344 5.99 8.39 -3.85
N SER A 345 7.24 8.36 -3.37
CA SER A 345 7.63 7.67 -2.14
C SER A 345 7.38 8.48 -0.88
N ILE A 346 7.47 9.81 -0.95
CA ILE A 346 7.42 10.69 0.21
C ILE A 346 6.15 11.54 0.13
N PRO A 347 5.17 11.35 1.03
CA PRO A 347 3.95 12.16 1.04
C PRO A 347 4.12 13.52 1.73
N ASN A 348 5.31 13.87 2.23
CA ASN A 348 5.57 15.12 2.96
C ASN A 348 6.24 16.17 2.06
N ILE A 349 5.61 17.34 1.92
CA ILE A 349 6.10 18.43 1.05
C ILE A 349 7.48 18.93 1.46
N GLY A 350 7.68 19.19 2.75
CA GLY A 350 8.96 19.70 3.26
C GLY A 350 10.09 18.69 3.11
N ALA A 351 9.79 17.40 3.16
CA ALA A 351 10.75 16.36 2.84
C ALA A 351 11.04 16.28 1.33
N ILE A 352 10.01 16.29 0.47
CA ILE A 352 10.18 16.32 -1.00
C ILE A 352 11.06 17.51 -1.42
N TYR A 353 10.78 18.70 -0.88
CA TYR A 353 11.53 19.91 -1.16
C TYR A 353 13.01 19.78 -0.83
N ARG A 354 13.36 19.14 0.30
CA ARG A 354 14.77 18.90 0.68
C ARG A 354 15.45 17.83 -0.18
N PHE A 355 14.76 16.71 -0.40
CA PHE A 355 15.33 15.56 -1.12
C PHE A 355 15.52 15.76 -2.61
N ARG A 356 14.95 16.83 -3.20
CA ARG A 356 15.13 17.13 -4.64
C ARG A 356 16.20 18.17 -4.94
N MET A 357 16.70 18.90 -3.92
CA MET A 357 17.59 20.06 -4.14
C MET A 357 18.86 19.68 -4.88
N ASP A 358 19.43 18.53 -4.55
CA ASP A 358 20.66 18.05 -5.18
C ASP A 358 20.41 17.60 -6.62
N GLN A 359 19.23 17.06 -6.86
CA GLN A 359 18.84 16.43 -8.12
C GLN A 359 18.44 17.48 -9.13
N ILE A 360 17.86 18.61 -8.73
CA ILE A 360 17.35 19.60 -9.68
C ILE A 360 18.46 20.43 -10.36
N LEU A 361 19.71 20.32 -9.89
CA LEU A 361 20.85 21.08 -10.39
C LEU A 361 21.08 21.03 -11.92
N PRO A 362 20.96 19.87 -12.62
CA PRO A 362 21.09 19.84 -14.08
C PRO A 362 20.01 20.68 -14.78
N PHE A 363 18.80 20.74 -14.23
CA PHE A 363 17.74 21.62 -14.74
C PHE A 363 18.08 23.09 -14.50
N TYR A 364 18.74 23.43 -13.38
CA TYR A 364 19.24 24.78 -13.12
C TYR A 364 20.25 25.25 -14.16
N ILE A 365 21.27 24.43 -14.45
CA ILE A 365 22.33 24.78 -15.40
C ILE A 365 21.73 25.10 -16.78
N VAL A 366 20.88 24.22 -17.28
CA VAL A 366 20.20 24.41 -18.57
C VAL A 366 19.24 25.58 -18.51
N GLY A 367 18.45 25.67 -17.45
CA GLY A 367 17.42 26.69 -17.30
C GLY A 367 18.00 28.09 -17.31
N ILE A 368 19.12 28.32 -16.62
CA ILE A 368 19.80 29.62 -16.61
C ILE A 368 20.28 30.01 -18.03
N ILE A 369 20.93 29.08 -18.75
CA ILE A 369 21.33 29.30 -20.15
C ILE A 369 20.10 29.64 -21.01
N GLY A 370 18.98 28.95 -20.77
CA GLY A 370 17.75 29.16 -21.51
C GLY A 370 17.11 30.51 -21.23
N VAL A 371 17.11 30.97 -19.98
CA VAL A 371 16.66 32.30 -19.59
C VAL A 371 17.52 33.37 -20.27
N GLU A 372 18.84 33.20 -20.28
CA GLU A 372 19.76 34.13 -20.96
C GLU A 372 19.46 34.23 -22.47
N LEU A 373 19.30 33.08 -23.14
CA LEU A 373 18.94 33.05 -24.56
C LEU A 373 17.58 33.68 -24.84
N LEU A 374 16.60 33.47 -23.95
CA LEU A 374 15.27 34.06 -24.04
C LEU A 374 15.34 35.59 -23.93
N ILE A 375 16.05 36.11 -22.92
CA ILE A 375 16.24 37.56 -22.71
C ILE A 375 16.96 38.19 -23.90
N ASN A 376 18.03 37.57 -24.39
CA ASN A 376 18.78 38.05 -25.54
C ASN A 376 17.92 38.11 -26.80
N LYS A 377 17.07 37.11 -27.03
CA LYS A 377 16.13 37.10 -28.17
C LYS A 377 15.10 38.22 -28.06
N ILE A 378 14.52 38.44 -26.87
CA ILE A 378 13.55 39.51 -26.63
C ILE A 378 14.20 40.88 -26.87
N ARG A 379 15.42 41.10 -26.32
CA ARG A 379 16.18 42.35 -26.49
C ARG A 379 16.52 42.63 -27.96
N ASN A 380 17.00 41.63 -28.69
CA ASN A 380 17.39 41.81 -30.09
C ASN A 380 16.16 42.06 -31.00
N ASN A 381 15.02 41.42 -30.72
CA ASN A 381 13.77 41.70 -31.43
C ASN A 381 13.21 43.09 -31.13
N SER A 382 13.48 43.67 -29.95
CA SER A 382 13.07 45.04 -29.61
C SER A 382 13.93 46.13 -30.23
N ILE A 383 15.14 45.83 -30.70
CA ILE A 383 16.03 46.79 -31.36
C ILE A 383 15.72 46.92 -32.87
N LEU A 384 15.01 45.93 -33.44
CA LEU A 384 14.62 45.87 -34.85
C LEU A 384 13.20 46.39 -35.14
N LYS A 385 12.48 46.84 -34.10
CA LYS A 385 11.20 47.57 -34.20
C LYS A 385 11.44 49.01 -33.78
#